data_AF-A0A382XUR7-F1
#
_entry.id   AF-A0A382XUR7-F1
#
_cell.length_a   1.000
_cell.length_b   1.000
_cell.length_c   1.000
_cell.angle_alpha   90.00
_cell.angle_beta   90.00
_cell.angle_gamma   90.00
#
_symmetry.space_group_name_H-M   'P 1'
#
loop_
_entity.id
_entity.type
_entity.pdbx_description
1 polymer ?
#
loop_
_entity_poly.entity_id
_entity_poly.type
_entity_poly.pdbx_seq_one_letter_code
_entity_poly.pdbx_strand_id
1 'polypeptide(L)' 'MKKNPFPAIVPCHRVVQSNGEIGGYAYGKKVKLHMLSKEGIKIQNGKIIDFNKKKFSF' A
#
# COMPACT_ATOMS: atom_id res chain seq x y z
N MET A 1 -12.51 -1.95 7.12
CA MET A 1 -12.73 -3.35 6.70
C MET A 1 -11.38 -4.02 6.46
N LYS A 2 -11.12 -5.19 7.08
CA LYS A 2 -9.97 -6.05 6.77
C LYS A 2 -10.34 -7.51 7.00
N LYS A 3 -10.95 -8.11 6.00
CA LYS A 3 -11.03 -9.56 5.83
C LYS A 3 -10.67 -9.82 4.36
N ASN A 4 -9.39 -9.71 4.03
CA ASN A 4 -8.90 -10.31 2.79
C ASN A 4 -8.38 -11.70 3.14
N PRO A 5 -9.16 -12.77 2.93
CA PRO A 5 -8.74 -14.14 3.22
C PRO A 5 -7.63 -14.64 2.27
N PHE A 6 -7.36 -13.93 1.16
CA PHE A 6 -6.38 -14.34 0.15
C PHE A 6 -5.40 -13.21 -0.21
N PRO A 7 -4.45 -12.87 0.66
CA PRO A 7 -3.45 -11.81 0.43
C PRO A 7 -2.48 -12.12 -0.73
N ALA A 8 -2.38 -13.37 -1.17
CA ALA A 8 -1.59 -13.76 -2.34
C ALA A 8 -2.32 -13.49 -3.67
N ILE A 9 -3.65 -13.57 -3.68
CA ILE A 9 -4.48 -13.40 -4.89
C ILE A 9 -4.93 -11.95 -5.01
N VAL A 10 -5.32 -11.35 -3.88
CA VAL A 10 -5.79 -9.97 -3.81
C VAL A 10 -4.67 -9.13 -3.20
N PRO A 11 -4.04 -8.21 -3.97
CA PRO A 11 -2.92 -7.41 -3.51
C PRO A 11 -3.38 -6.29 -2.56
N CYS A 12 -3.85 -6.66 -1.37
CA CYS A 12 -4.38 -5.73 -0.38
C CYS A 12 -3.32 -4.75 0.18
N HIS A 13 -2.03 -5.01 -0.06
CA HIS A 13 -0.95 -4.06 0.21
C HIS A 13 -0.98 -2.83 -0.71
N ARG A 14 -1.61 -2.89 -1.89
CA ARG A 14 -1.76 -1.75 -2.82
C ARG A 14 -2.78 -0.72 -2.36
N VAL A 15 -3.71 -1.10 -1.49
CA VAL A 15 -4.73 -0.19 -0.97
C VAL A 15 -4.11 0.70 0.11
N VAL A 16 -4.07 2.00 -0.14
CA VAL A 16 -3.52 3.02 0.77
C VAL A 16 -4.57 4.07 1.11
N GLN A 17 -4.27 4.95 2.06
CA GLN A 17 -5.20 6.02 2.41
C GLN A 17 -5.30 7.05 1.28
N SER A 18 -6.43 7.76 1.21
CA SER A 18 -6.70 8.79 0.19
C SER A 18 -5.72 9.96 0.23
N ASN A 19 -5.10 10.22 1.39
CA ASN A 19 -4.04 11.20 1.60
C ASN A 19 -2.64 10.73 1.14
N GLY A 20 -2.51 9.50 0.63
CA GLY A 20 -1.26 8.88 0.20
C GLY A 20 -0.44 8.24 1.32
N GLU A 21 -0.98 8.17 2.54
CA GLU A 21 -0.30 7.54 3.68
C GLU A 21 -0.47 6.02 3.69
N ILE A 22 0.56 5.36 4.22
CA ILE A 22 0.55 3.92 4.41
C ILE A 22 -0.30 3.57 5.64
N GLY A 23 -1.57 3.26 5.36
CA GLY A 23 -2.49 2.69 6.33
C GLY A 23 -2.04 1.32 6.85
N GLY A 24 -2.64 0.85 7.93
CA GLY A 24 -2.27 -0.42 8.56
C GLY A 24 -2.38 -1.60 7.59
N TYR A 25 -1.58 -2.65 7.80
CA TYR A 25 -1.60 -3.91 7.04
C TYR A 25 -1.77 -5.12 7.96
N ALA A 26 -2.34 -6.23 7.46
CA ALA A 26 -2.60 -7.42 8.29
C ALA A 26 -1.29 -8.02 8.83
N TYR A 27 -0.24 -8.02 8.01
CA TYR A 27 1.11 -8.46 8.38
C TYR A 27 2.00 -7.32 8.89
N GLY A 28 1.41 -6.19 9.28
CA GLY A 28 2.14 -5.01 9.78
C GLY A 28 2.62 -4.04 8.69
N LYS A 29 2.77 -2.76 9.07
CA LYS A 29 3.11 -1.68 8.12
C LYS A 29 4.45 -1.91 7.39
N LYS A 30 5.46 -2.48 8.07
CA LYS A 30 6.78 -2.77 7.48
C LYS A 30 6.69 -3.72 6.28
N VAL A 31 5.86 -4.76 6.37
CA VAL A 31 5.67 -5.72 5.27
C VAL A 31 5.01 -5.05 4.07
N LYS A 32 4.01 -4.20 4.30
CA LYS A 32 3.35 -3.42 3.24
C LYS A 32 4.32 -2.45 2.56
N LEU A 33 5.16 -1.76 3.34
CA LEU A 33 6.22 -0.89 2.81
C LEU A 33 7.17 -1.67 1.91
N HIS A 34 7.63 -2.84 2.34
CA HIS A 34 8.53 -3.69 1.57
C HIS A 34 7.89 -4.18 0.27
N MET A 35 6.62 -4.62 0.32
CA MET A 35 5.88 -5.07 -0.87
C MET A 35 5.70 -3.94 -1.87
N LEU A 36 5.28 -2.75 -1.42
CA LEU A 36 5.14 -1.58 -2.28
C LEU A 36 6.49 -1.12 -2.86
N SER A 37 7.55 -1.15 -2.06
CA SER A 37 8.90 -0.80 -2.52
C SER A 37 9.42 -1.77 -3.58
N LYS A 38 9.13 -3.08 -3.44
CA LYS A 38 9.41 -4.09 -4.47
C LYS A 38 8.62 -3.87 -5.76
N GLU A 39 7.44 -3.28 -5.69
CA GLU A 39 6.65 -2.86 -6.86
C GLU A 39 7.15 -1.54 -7.48
N GLY A 40 8.24 -0.95 -6.94
CA GLY A 40 8.81 0.31 -7.43
C GLY A 40 8.07 1.56 -6.94
N ILE A 41 7.23 1.45 -5.91
CA ILE A 41 6.59 2.59 -5.26
C ILE A 41 7.61 3.27 -4.35
N LYS A 42 7.90 4.55 -4.60
CA LYS A 42 8.71 5.36 -3.70
C LYS A 42 7.89 5.80 -2.48
N ILE A 43 8.44 5.57 -1.29
CA ILE A 43 7.80 5.90 -0.02
C ILE A 43 8.80 6.65 0.85
N GLN A 44 8.39 7.77 1.41
CA GLN A 44 9.19 8.60 2.32
C GLN A 44 8.34 8.97 3.54
N ASN A 45 8.89 8.81 4.75
CA ASN A 45 8.18 9.04 6.02
C ASN A 45 6.79 8.37 6.11
N GLY A 46 6.62 7.20 5.51
CA GLY A 46 5.34 6.48 5.51
C GLY A 46 4.28 7.05 4.56
N LYS A 47 4.68 7.91 3.62
CA LYS A 47 3.84 8.49 2.57
C LYS A 47 4.40 8.19 1.18
N ILE A 48 3.52 7.91 0.22
CA ILE A 48 3.91 7.67 -1.17
C ILE A 48 4.23 9.01 -1.83
N ILE A 49 5.44 9.13 -2.39
CA ILE A 49 5.94 10.38 -2.97
C ILE A 49 5.32 10.63 -4.35
N ASP A 50 5.23 9.58 -5.16
CA ASP A 50 4.64 9.61 -6.51
C ASP A 50 3.13 9.27 -6.50
N PHE A 51 2.43 9.58 -5.41
CA PHE A 51 1.05 9.12 -5.20
C PHE A 51 0.13 9.54 -6.34
N ASN A 52 0.17 10.81 -6.75
CA ASN A 52 -0.68 11.32 -7.83
C ASN A 52 -0.39 10.70 -9.20
N LYS A 53 0.83 10.22 -9.45
CA LYS A 53 1.20 9.56 -10.72
C LYS A 53 0.82 8.07 -10.73
N LYS A 54 0.72 7.46 -9.57
CA LYS A 54 0.50 6.00 -9.39
C LYS A 54 -0.89 5.68 -8.82
N LYS A 55 -1.69 6.70 -8.49
CA LYS A 55 -3.06 6.55 -8.00
C LYS A 55 -3.97 6.17 -9.16
N PHE A 56 -4.64 5.04 -9.03
CA PHE A 56 -5.78 4.67 -9.84
C PHE A 56 -7.03 4.77 -8.96
N SER A 57 -8.00 5.57 -9.39
CA SER A 57 -9.31 5.69 -8.74
C SER A 57 -10.39 5.39 -9.78
N PHE A 58 -11.28 4.48 -9.43
CA PHE A 58 -12.52 4.19 -10.14
C PHE A 58 -13.71 4.75 -9.34
#